data_AF-A0A6C0L963-F1
#
_entry.id   AF-A0A6C0L963-F1
#
_cell.length_a   1.000
_cell.length_b   1.000
_cell.length_c   1.000
_cell.angle_alpha   90.00
_cell.angle_beta   90.00
_cell.angle_gamma   90.00
#
_symmetry.space_group_name_H-M   'P 1'
#
loop_
_entity.id
_entity.type
_entity.pdbx_description
1 polymer ?
#
loop_
_entity_poly.entity_id
_entity_poly.type
_entity_poly.pdbx_seq_one_letter_code
_entity_poly.pdbx_strand_id
1 'polypeptide(L)'
;MKSKAFIPTTRYLIDFLNTHISHKLDCFQPTKFSIESKKLLDLLFDKMIAAEESFSKISIVSHKITKIPHGRDYDLLDPEIKSHINGMSYVGNSYTFTIGSRKVAVHLVSENDPTFSFDSAIKKIYIWLHVAMSFSKSECSQALSINFYLTELEKVVPHGNAIIERINANTGFTFSCSYENEINIYRREEWFKVFIHESFHNLGLDFSHHECSHIHKKLMAIFPVSTDVRVYETYCETWAEIINVMFIVFQLSDHNNLVKKLEKFMDYERVFSLFQCAKILKHFGLSYSQLYEKTDAAHMARKMRYKEKTPVLSYYIIKSFLMYNVNNFLEWCVSNNNISIRFNDTDANITMNSYFELIQNLYQDKKFIECIDALCIWFTKQEKTKRSTDTEFKTLRMSLFEI
;
A
#
# COMPACT_ATOMS: atom_id res chain seq x y z
N MET A 1 -17.74 -12.47 13.11
CA MET A 1 -16.29 -12.76 13.19
C MET A 1 -15.81 -12.24 14.54
N LYS A 2 -15.13 -13.05 15.37
CA LYS A 2 -14.78 -12.60 16.74
C LYS A 2 -13.74 -11.47 16.65
N SER A 3 -14.09 -10.28 17.10
CA SER A 3 -13.27 -9.06 17.08
C SER A 3 -11.86 -9.22 17.68
N LYS A 4 -11.63 -10.27 18.48
CA LYS A 4 -10.35 -10.60 19.13
C LYS A 4 -9.21 -10.99 18.18
N ALA A 5 -9.47 -11.28 16.91
CA ALA A 5 -8.45 -11.77 15.98
C ALA A 5 -7.61 -10.67 15.31
N PHE A 6 -8.05 -9.40 15.38
CA PHE A 6 -7.29 -8.26 14.85
C PHE A 6 -6.47 -7.57 15.93
N ILE A 7 -5.37 -6.96 15.51
CA ILE A 7 -4.61 -6.03 16.35
C ILE A 7 -5.49 -4.85 16.80
N PRO A 8 -5.16 -4.20 17.94
CA PRO A 8 -5.99 -3.14 18.52
C PRO A 8 -6.34 -2.01 17.54
N THR A 9 -5.36 -1.52 16.77
CA THR A 9 -5.54 -0.40 15.82
C THR A 9 -6.55 -0.73 14.73
N THR A 10 -6.42 -1.90 14.08
CA THR A 10 -7.37 -2.35 13.06
C THR A 10 -8.78 -2.49 13.62
N ARG A 11 -8.94 -3.05 14.82
CA ARG A 11 -10.26 -3.17 15.46
C ARG A 11 -10.88 -1.78 15.70
N TYR A 12 -10.11 -0.87 16.29
CA TYR A 12 -10.54 0.49 16.55
C TYR A 12 -11.01 1.20 15.28
N LEU A 13 -10.24 1.11 14.20
CA LEU A 13 -10.58 1.76 12.94
C LEU A 13 -11.81 1.12 12.28
N ILE A 14 -11.98 -0.21 12.34
CA ILE A 14 -13.20 -0.88 11.85
C ILE A 14 -14.43 -0.38 12.62
N ASP A 15 -14.34 -0.31 13.95
CA ASP A 15 -15.44 0.16 14.80
C ASP A 15 -15.78 1.63 14.51
N PHE A 16 -14.76 2.47 14.29
CA PHE A 16 -14.92 3.84 13.84
C PHE A 16 -15.65 3.93 12.50
N LEU A 17 -15.21 3.17 11.49
CA LEU A 17 -15.84 3.19 10.16
C LEU A 17 -17.31 2.78 10.24
N ASN A 18 -17.61 1.68 10.93
CA ASN A 18 -18.98 1.19 11.10
C ASN A 18 -19.87 2.22 11.79
N THR A 19 -19.36 2.86 12.85
CA THR A 19 -20.13 3.76 13.70
C THR A 19 -20.32 5.13 13.06
N HIS A 20 -19.32 5.65 12.35
CA HIS A 20 -19.30 7.05 11.91
C HIS A 20 -19.35 7.27 10.41
N ILE A 21 -18.90 6.29 9.62
CA ILE A 21 -18.61 6.50 8.19
C ILE A 21 -19.52 5.68 7.28
N SER A 22 -19.62 4.37 7.44
CA SER A 22 -20.25 3.47 6.45
C SER A 22 -21.69 3.86 6.11
N HIS A 23 -22.46 4.31 7.11
CA HIS A 23 -23.85 4.74 6.94
C HIS A 23 -24.01 6.14 6.29
N LYS A 24 -22.91 6.79 5.89
CA LYS A 24 -22.90 8.05 5.12
C LYS A 24 -22.69 7.82 3.62
N LEU A 25 -22.38 6.60 3.22
CA LEU A 25 -21.97 6.26 1.86
C LEU A 25 -23.11 5.53 1.12
N ASP A 26 -24.21 6.23 0.87
CA ASP A 26 -25.42 5.62 0.25
C ASP A 26 -25.14 5.05 -1.16
N CYS A 27 -24.19 5.65 -1.88
CA CYS A 27 -23.71 5.22 -3.19
C CYS A 27 -22.88 3.93 -3.16
N PHE A 28 -22.32 3.57 -2.01
CA PHE A 28 -21.31 2.52 -1.89
C PHE A 28 -21.93 1.14 -2.13
N GLN A 29 -21.37 0.43 -3.10
CA GLN A 29 -21.80 -0.93 -3.41
C GLN A 29 -20.79 -1.94 -2.84
N PRO A 30 -21.27 -3.04 -2.20
CA PRO A 30 -20.42 -4.12 -1.76
C PRO A 30 -19.58 -4.69 -2.90
N THR A 31 -18.37 -5.12 -2.58
CA THR A 31 -17.43 -5.70 -3.53
C THR A 31 -18.01 -6.99 -4.09
N LYS A 32 -17.96 -7.12 -5.41
CA LYS A 32 -18.30 -8.34 -6.12
C LYS A 32 -17.30 -8.55 -7.24
N PHE A 33 -16.49 -9.60 -7.13
CA PHE A 33 -15.52 -9.91 -8.15
C PHE A 33 -16.18 -10.68 -9.31
N SER A 34 -15.78 -10.33 -10.54
CA SER A 34 -16.13 -11.09 -11.74
C SER A 34 -15.48 -12.48 -11.73
N ILE A 35 -15.86 -13.32 -12.68
CA ILE A 35 -15.31 -14.68 -12.81
C ILE A 35 -13.80 -14.60 -13.09
N GLU A 36 -13.38 -13.60 -13.86
CA GLU A 36 -12.04 -13.33 -14.33
C GLU A 36 -11.17 -12.85 -13.16
N SER A 37 -11.64 -11.87 -12.40
CA SER A 37 -10.99 -11.42 -11.17
C SER A 37 -10.85 -12.56 -10.15
N LYS A 38 -11.88 -13.40 -10.01
CA LYS A 38 -11.85 -14.58 -9.11
C LYS A 38 -10.73 -15.55 -9.49
N LYS A 39 -10.56 -15.85 -10.78
CA LYS A 39 -9.47 -16.72 -11.27
C LYS A 39 -8.09 -16.22 -10.85
N LEU A 40 -7.82 -14.91 -10.97
CA LEU A 40 -6.55 -14.32 -10.54
C LEU A 40 -6.36 -14.39 -9.02
N LEU A 41 -7.42 -14.11 -8.25
CA LEU A 41 -7.37 -14.14 -6.78
C LEU A 41 -7.22 -15.56 -6.24
N ASP A 42 -7.93 -16.54 -6.83
CA ASP A 42 -7.78 -17.96 -6.49
C ASP A 42 -6.36 -18.45 -6.78
N LEU A 43 -5.80 -18.09 -7.94
CA LEU A 43 -4.39 -18.40 -8.28
C LEU A 43 -3.41 -17.87 -7.22
N LEU A 44 -3.64 -16.67 -6.70
CA LEU A 44 -2.80 -16.09 -5.65
C LEU A 44 -2.96 -16.83 -4.31
N PHE A 45 -4.19 -17.17 -3.92
CA PHE A 45 -4.43 -17.98 -2.72
C PHE A 45 -3.81 -19.38 -2.82
N ASP A 46 -3.93 -20.05 -3.97
CA ASP A 46 -3.31 -21.36 -4.22
C ASP A 46 -1.79 -21.29 -4.07
N LYS A 47 -1.16 -20.22 -4.59
CA LYS A 47 0.27 -19.97 -4.41
C LYS A 47 0.63 -19.70 -2.94
N MET A 48 -0.22 -19.02 -2.16
CA MET A 48 -0.01 -18.82 -0.73
C MET A 48 -0.07 -20.14 0.05
N ILE A 49 -1.02 -21.02 -0.27
CA ILE A 49 -1.13 -22.37 0.32
C ILE A 49 0.14 -23.17 0.02
N ALA A 50 0.55 -23.23 -1.26
CA ALA A 50 1.77 -23.94 -1.66
C ALA A 50 3.03 -23.37 -0.98
N ALA A 51 3.09 -22.04 -0.79
CA ALA A 51 4.19 -21.39 -0.10
C ALA A 51 4.21 -21.70 1.40
N GLU A 52 3.05 -21.79 2.06
CA GLU A 52 2.96 -22.20 3.47
C GLU A 52 3.43 -23.66 3.66
N GLU A 53 3.06 -24.57 2.76
CA GLU A 53 3.57 -25.94 2.77
C GLU A 53 5.09 -25.98 2.55
N SER A 54 5.60 -25.15 1.63
CA SER A 54 7.04 -25.00 1.36
C SER A 54 7.81 -24.49 2.58
N PHE A 55 7.23 -23.53 3.33
CA PHE A 55 7.83 -23.00 4.56
C PHE A 55 8.05 -24.08 5.64
N SER A 56 7.19 -25.10 5.70
CA SER A 56 7.35 -26.19 6.68
C SER A 56 8.56 -27.11 6.41
N LYS A 57 9.13 -27.03 5.21
CA LYS A 57 10.19 -27.94 4.72
C LYS A 57 11.54 -27.24 4.55
N ILE A 58 11.57 -25.91 4.55
CA ILE A 58 12.79 -25.15 4.29
C ILE A 58 13.68 -25.06 5.53
N SER A 59 14.99 -25.06 5.31
CA SER A 59 15.98 -24.69 6.32
C SER A 59 16.17 -23.18 6.34
N ILE A 60 15.89 -22.55 7.48
CA ILE A 60 16.15 -21.12 7.72
C ILE A 60 17.23 -21.02 8.78
N VAL A 61 18.35 -20.42 8.43
CA VAL A 61 19.41 -20.11 9.39
C VAL A 61 19.04 -18.83 10.11
N SER A 62 19.11 -18.81 11.43
CA SER A 62 18.79 -17.63 12.24
C SER A 62 19.90 -17.27 13.23
N HIS A 63 20.11 -15.98 13.45
CA HIS A 63 21.10 -15.45 14.37
C HIS A 63 20.55 -14.23 15.11
N LYS A 64 20.85 -14.12 16.41
CA LYS A 64 20.48 -12.93 17.19
C LYS A 64 21.28 -11.71 16.73
N ILE A 65 20.62 -10.57 16.56
CA ILE A 65 21.26 -9.30 16.23
C ILE A 65 21.85 -8.70 17.51
N THR A 66 23.17 -8.48 17.53
CA THR A 66 23.87 -7.81 18.62
C THR A 66 24.11 -6.32 18.33
N LYS A 67 24.21 -5.95 17.05
CA LYS A 67 24.31 -4.57 16.56
C LYS A 67 23.34 -4.40 15.38
N ILE A 68 22.55 -3.31 15.38
CA ILE A 68 21.64 -3.01 14.28
C ILE A 68 22.42 -3.04 12.94
N PRO A 69 22.01 -3.89 11.98
CA PRO A 69 22.66 -3.93 10.68
C PRO A 69 22.27 -2.69 9.89
N HIS A 70 23.26 -1.95 9.40
CA HIS A 70 23.03 -0.87 8.45
C HIS A 70 23.23 -1.44 7.06
N GLY A 71 22.15 -1.49 6.28
CA GLY A 71 22.20 -1.86 4.87
C GLY A 71 23.04 -0.89 4.05
N ARG A 72 23.28 -1.24 2.78
CA ARG A 72 23.99 -0.40 1.81
C ARG A 72 23.35 0.97 1.69
N ASP A 73 22.03 1.03 1.74
CA ASP A 73 21.25 2.22 1.45
C ASP A 73 20.73 2.91 2.73
N TYR A 74 21.19 2.46 3.91
CA TYR A 74 20.78 3.00 5.21
C TYR A 74 20.93 4.52 5.28
N ASP A 75 21.97 5.09 4.65
CA ASP A 75 22.21 6.54 4.67
C ASP A 75 21.14 7.36 3.95
N LEU A 76 20.33 6.75 3.08
CA LEU A 76 19.20 7.40 2.39
C LEU A 76 17.97 7.60 3.28
N LEU A 77 17.94 6.98 4.47
CA LEU A 77 16.90 7.23 5.46
C LEU A 77 16.92 8.70 5.90
N ASP A 78 15.74 9.21 6.23
CA ASP A 78 15.57 10.55 6.79
C ASP A 78 16.39 10.69 8.10
N PRO A 79 17.09 11.82 8.32
CA PRO A 79 17.90 12.03 9.52
C PRO A 79 17.15 11.80 10.84
N GLU A 80 15.86 12.14 10.92
CA GLU A 80 15.06 11.94 12.12
C GLU A 80 14.85 10.45 12.39
N ILE A 81 14.52 9.68 11.33
CA ILE A 81 14.38 8.22 11.39
C ILE A 81 15.69 7.57 11.80
N LYS A 82 16.83 7.99 11.22
CA LYS A 82 18.15 7.46 11.59
C LYS A 82 18.50 7.77 13.05
N SER A 83 18.22 9.00 13.50
CA SER A 83 18.45 9.38 14.90
C SER A 83 17.65 8.50 15.86
N HIS A 84 16.39 8.20 15.52
CA HIS A 84 15.55 7.30 16.31
C HIS A 84 16.09 5.87 16.30
N ILE A 85 16.39 5.31 15.13
CA ILE A 85 16.94 3.94 15.01
C ILE A 85 18.25 3.78 15.80
N ASN A 86 19.13 4.77 15.78
CA ASN A 86 20.39 4.72 16.52
C ASN A 86 20.21 4.86 18.05
N GLY A 87 19.12 5.49 18.50
CA GLY A 87 18.83 5.74 19.91
C GLY A 87 17.88 4.71 20.55
N MET A 88 17.13 3.95 19.74
CA MET A 88 16.12 3.02 20.26
C MET A 88 16.75 1.83 20.98
N SER A 89 16.08 1.34 22.01
CA SER A 89 16.38 0.02 22.57
C SER A 89 15.67 -1.05 21.74
N TYR A 90 16.36 -2.13 21.42
CA TYR A 90 15.85 -3.09 20.45
C TYR A 90 16.10 -4.55 20.82
N VAL A 91 15.27 -5.41 20.24
CA VAL A 91 15.50 -6.83 20.06
C VAL A 91 15.52 -7.13 18.57
N GLY A 92 16.26 -8.15 18.14
CA GLY A 92 16.26 -8.51 16.73
C GLY A 92 16.95 -9.81 16.39
N ASN A 93 16.56 -10.36 15.24
CA ASN A 93 17.08 -11.59 14.66
C ASN A 93 17.32 -11.39 13.16
N SER A 94 18.38 -12.02 12.65
CA SER A 94 18.66 -12.16 11.23
C SER A 94 18.30 -13.55 10.77
N TYR A 95 17.80 -13.67 9.55
CA TYR A 95 17.38 -14.91 8.92
C TYR A 95 17.97 -14.98 7.51
N THR A 96 18.44 -16.15 7.11
CA THR A 96 18.88 -16.38 5.72
C THR A 96 18.29 -17.66 5.17
N PHE A 97 17.77 -17.60 3.95
CA PHE A 97 17.19 -18.72 3.24
C PHE A 97 17.25 -18.49 1.72
N THR A 98 16.82 -19.50 0.96
CA THR A 98 16.81 -19.48 -0.51
C THR A 98 15.41 -19.80 -1.02
N ILE A 99 14.93 -19.08 -2.03
CA ILE A 99 13.72 -19.41 -2.78
C ILE A 99 14.13 -19.60 -4.24
N GLY A 100 14.08 -20.84 -4.73
CA GLY A 100 14.60 -21.18 -6.06
C GLY A 100 16.11 -20.90 -6.15
N SER A 101 16.52 -20.00 -7.03
CA SER A 101 17.91 -19.55 -7.14
C SER A 101 18.24 -18.31 -6.30
N ARG A 102 17.22 -17.64 -5.73
CA ARG A 102 17.38 -16.34 -5.07
C ARG A 102 17.77 -16.51 -3.62
N LYS A 103 18.82 -15.80 -3.20
CA LYS A 103 19.26 -15.73 -1.81
C LYS A 103 18.57 -14.58 -1.12
N VAL A 104 18.00 -14.84 0.06
CA VAL A 104 17.29 -13.84 0.85
C VAL A 104 17.92 -13.75 2.24
N ALA A 105 18.27 -12.53 2.63
CA ALA A 105 18.66 -12.16 3.98
C ALA A 105 17.60 -11.22 4.55
N VAL A 106 17.09 -11.52 5.74
CA VAL A 106 16.09 -10.72 6.44
C VAL A 106 16.63 -10.34 7.81
N HIS A 107 16.69 -9.05 8.09
CA HIS A 107 17.09 -8.50 9.39
C HIS A 107 15.87 -7.86 10.05
N LEU A 108 15.33 -8.51 11.08
CA LEU A 108 14.20 -8.00 11.85
C LEU A 108 14.70 -7.38 13.15
N VAL A 109 14.62 -6.06 13.26
CA VAL A 109 14.88 -5.28 14.47
C VAL A 109 13.57 -4.62 14.88
N SER A 110 13.17 -4.81 16.14
CA SER A 110 11.96 -4.20 16.71
C SER A 110 12.33 -3.40 17.94
N GLU A 111 11.76 -2.20 18.05
CA GLU A 111 11.86 -1.36 19.24
C GLU A 111 11.13 -2.04 20.40
N ASN A 112 11.89 -2.58 21.35
CA ASN A 112 11.53 -3.21 22.64
C ASN A 112 10.09 -3.75 22.88
N ASP A 113 9.41 -4.24 21.85
CA ASP A 113 8.04 -4.74 21.94
C ASP A 113 8.04 -6.27 22.09
N PRO A 114 7.68 -6.79 23.28
CA PRO A 114 7.61 -8.24 23.49
C PRO A 114 6.48 -8.92 22.72
N THR A 115 5.55 -8.16 22.11
CA THR A 115 4.41 -8.70 21.38
C THR A 115 4.71 -8.99 19.90
N PHE A 116 5.80 -8.45 19.34
CA PHE A 116 6.15 -8.71 17.95
C PHE A 116 6.76 -10.11 17.79
N SER A 117 6.05 -10.99 17.09
CA SER A 117 6.51 -12.36 16.82
C SER A 117 7.39 -12.41 15.57
N PHE A 118 8.71 -12.52 15.76
CA PHE A 118 9.65 -12.69 14.64
C PHE A 118 9.37 -13.96 13.81
N ASP A 119 8.95 -15.05 14.46
CA ASP A 119 8.63 -16.31 13.76
C ASP A 119 7.37 -16.17 12.88
N SER A 120 6.36 -15.45 13.36
CA SER A 120 5.19 -15.12 12.55
C SER A 120 5.56 -14.20 11.38
N ALA A 121 6.41 -13.19 11.64
CA ALA A 121 6.86 -12.25 10.62
C ALA A 121 7.67 -12.95 9.51
N ILE A 122 8.66 -13.78 9.86
CA ILE A 122 9.49 -14.48 8.88
C ILE A 122 8.66 -15.47 8.04
N LYS A 123 7.65 -16.12 8.63
CA LYS A 123 6.70 -16.96 7.89
C LYS A 123 5.93 -16.16 6.84
N LYS A 124 5.36 -15.01 7.24
CA LYS A 124 4.62 -14.12 6.31
C LYS A 124 5.52 -13.60 5.19
N ILE A 125 6.73 -13.17 5.53
CA ILE A 125 7.74 -12.69 4.58
C ILE A 125 8.07 -13.79 3.58
N TYR A 126 8.36 -15.01 4.05
CA TYR A 126 8.65 -16.14 3.18
C TYR A 126 7.49 -16.46 2.24
N ILE A 127 6.26 -16.58 2.77
CA ILE A 127 5.07 -16.89 1.97
C ILE A 127 4.89 -15.86 0.86
N TRP A 128 4.97 -14.56 1.20
CA TRP A 128 4.81 -13.51 0.21
C TRP A 128 5.92 -13.55 -0.85
N LEU A 129 7.20 -13.62 -0.44
CA LEU A 129 8.30 -13.70 -1.40
C LEU A 129 8.19 -14.91 -2.30
N HIS A 130 7.77 -16.06 -1.78
CA HIS A 130 7.57 -17.27 -2.58
C HIS A 130 6.48 -17.06 -3.66
N VAL A 131 5.39 -16.36 -3.32
CA VAL A 131 4.35 -15.98 -4.28
C VAL A 131 4.90 -14.97 -5.30
N ALA A 132 5.43 -13.83 -4.83
CA ALA A 132 5.90 -12.72 -5.66
C ALA A 132 7.01 -13.14 -6.63
N MET A 133 7.98 -13.92 -6.14
CA MET A 133 9.10 -14.43 -6.92
C MET A 133 8.65 -15.36 -8.05
N SER A 134 7.48 -16.00 -7.93
CA SER A 134 6.91 -16.84 -9.00
C SER A 134 6.35 -16.04 -10.19
N PHE A 135 6.14 -14.73 -10.01
CA PHE A 135 5.72 -13.81 -11.08
C PHE A 135 6.86 -12.92 -11.59
N SER A 136 7.89 -12.69 -10.76
CA SER A 136 9.03 -11.82 -11.07
C SER A 136 9.92 -12.30 -12.23
N LYS A 137 10.67 -11.39 -12.84
CA LYS A 137 11.73 -11.74 -13.81
C LYS A 137 12.94 -12.34 -13.10
N SER A 138 13.58 -13.33 -13.72
CA SER A 138 14.69 -14.08 -13.12
C SER A 138 15.88 -13.22 -12.73
N GLU A 139 16.14 -12.11 -13.40
CA GLU A 139 17.29 -11.24 -13.16
C GLU A 139 17.10 -10.31 -11.95
N CYS A 140 15.86 -9.99 -11.58
CA CYS A 140 15.59 -9.09 -10.45
C CYS A 140 15.86 -9.80 -9.11
N SER A 141 16.64 -9.13 -8.26
CA SER A 141 16.89 -9.45 -6.86
C SER A 141 17.34 -10.89 -6.61
N GLN A 142 18.37 -11.33 -7.35
CA GLN A 142 19.04 -12.62 -7.14
C GLN A 142 19.67 -12.72 -5.75
N ALA A 143 20.14 -11.59 -5.21
CA ALA A 143 20.46 -11.43 -3.80
C ALA A 143 19.59 -10.30 -3.23
N LEU A 144 18.78 -10.62 -2.23
CA LEU A 144 17.86 -9.67 -1.61
C LEU A 144 18.16 -9.55 -0.11
N SER A 145 18.52 -8.34 0.32
CA SER A 145 18.60 -7.96 1.73
C SER A 145 17.35 -7.19 2.14
N ILE A 146 16.73 -7.53 3.27
CA ILE A 146 15.52 -6.89 3.76
C ILE A 146 15.77 -6.45 5.19
N ASN A 147 15.88 -5.14 5.41
CA ASN A 147 16.11 -4.55 6.71
C ASN A 147 14.81 -3.97 7.26
N PHE A 148 14.32 -4.55 8.34
CA PHE A 148 13.22 -4.02 9.12
C PHE A 148 13.76 -3.37 10.39
N TYR A 149 13.59 -2.07 10.49
CA TYR A 149 13.83 -1.25 11.68
C TYR A 149 12.48 -0.83 12.24
N LEU A 150 11.71 -1.76 12.80
CA LEU A 150 10.32 -1.54 13.20
C LEU A 150 10.23 -0.58 14.40
N THR A 151 10.37 0.72 14.12
CA THR A 151 10.21 1.81 15.09
C THR A 151 8.73 2.03 15.38
N GLU A 152 8.44 2.64 16.53
CA GLU A 152 7.08 3.07 16.90
C GLU A 152 6.67 4.41 16.26
N LEU A 153 7.46 4.95 15.34
CA LEU A 153 7.13 6.20 14.63
C LEU A 153 5.91 6.01 13.73
N GLU A 154 4.93 6.90 13.87
CA GLU A 154 3.66 6.86 13.13
C GLU A 154 3.63 7.86 11.97
N LYS A 155 2.86 7.54 10.93
CA LYS A 155 2.52 8.49 9.87
C LYS A 155 1.44 9.43 10.34
N VAL A 156 1.74 10.72 10.39
CA VAL A 156 0.79 11.75 10.80
C VAL A 156 0.67 12.85 9.76
N VAL A 157 -0.57 13.32 9.58
CA VAL A 157 -0.88 14.51 8.78
C VAL A 157 -0.17 15.71 9.42
N PRO A 158 0.54 16.53 8.63
CA PRO A 158 1.26 17.66 9.20
C PRO A 158 0.28 18.76 9.66
N HIS A 159 0.73 19.63 10.57
CA HIS A 159 -0.12 20.68 11.11
C HIS A 159 -0.55 21.71 10.04
N GLY A 160 -1.80 22.17 10.13
CA GLY A 160 -2.36 23.15 9.21
C GLY A 160 -2.42 22.61 7.79
N ASN A 161 -2.03 23.43 6.80
CA ASN A 161 -2.01 23.04 5.38
C ASN A 161 -0.57 22.81 4.89
N ALA A 162 0.29 22.30 5.77
CA ALA A 162 1.70 22.07 5.46
C ALA A 162 1.87 21.00 4.38
N ILE A 163 3.03 21.04 3.72
CA ILE A 163 3.40 20.09 2.65
C ILE A 163 3.48 18.69 3.25
N ILE A 164 2.94 17.70 2.55
CA ILE A 164 3.12 16.30 2.93
C ILE A 164 4.43 15.79 2.31
N GLU A 165 5.35 15.35 3.17
CA GLU A 165 6.69 14.86 2.79
C GLU A 165 6.86 13.38 3.17
N ARG A 166 8.04 12.81 2.89
CA ARG A 166 8.33 11.39 3.17
C ARG A 166 8.11 11.02 4.63
N ILE A 167 8.52 11.89 5.56
CA ILE A 167 8.30 11.68 7.00
C ILE A 167 6.81 11.56 7.36
N ASN A 168 5.90 12.13 6.58
CA ASN A 168 4.46 12.04 6.87
C ASN A 168 3.81 10.78 6.30
N ALA A 169 4.32 10.20 5.20
CA ALA A 169 3.58 9.20 4.42
C ALA A 169 4.34 7.90 4.11
N ASN A 170 5.68 7.89 4.15
CA ASN A 170 6.47 6.74 3.71
C ASN A 170 6.90 5.87 4.90
N THR A 171 6.94 4.56 4.73
CA THR A 171 7.39 3.62 5.78
C THR A 171 8.60 2.79 5.33
N GLY A 172 8.88 2.78 4.03
CA GLY A 172 10.01 2.06 3.46
C GLY A 172 10.46 2.68 2.16
N PHE A 173 11.51 2.08 1.60
CA PHE A 173 11.98 2.32 0.25
C PHE A 173 12.81 1.13 -0.24
N THR A 174 12.94 1.04 -1.56
CA THR A 174 13.82 0.10 -2.27
C THR A 174 14.24 0.71 -3.62
N PHE A 175 14.96 -0.06 -4.43
CA PHE A 175 15.26 0.27 -5.81
C PHE A 175 14.62 -0.72 -6.78
N SER A 176 14.26 -0.22 -7.97
CA SER A 176 13.65 -1.03 -9.02
C SER A 176 14.62 -2.09 -9.54
N CYS A 177 14.17 -3.35 -9.59
CA CYS A 177 14.81 -4.51 -10.25
C CYS A 177 16.35 -4.44 -10.44
N SER A 178 17.10 -4.51 -9.33
CA SER A 178 18.56 -4.69 -9.36
C SER A 178 18.95 -6.13 -9.03
N TYR A 179 20.12 -6.60 -9.50
CA TYR A 179 20.59 -7.97 -9.24
C TYR A 179 20.80 -8.23 -7.74
N GLU A 180 21.55 -7.33 -7.09
CA GLU A 180 21.62 -7.23 -5.64
C GLU A 180 20.74 -6.07 -5.22
N ASN A 181 19.75 -6.33 -4.37
CA ASN A 181 18.77 -5.33 -3.99
C ASN A 181 18.56 -5.31 -2.48
N GLU A 182 18.06 -4.17 -2.01
CA GLU A 182 17.83 -3.90 -0.61
C GLU A 182 16.43 -3.28 -0.41
N ILE A 183 15.68 -3.81 0.55
CA ILE A 183 14.44 -3.21 1.03
C ILE A 183 14.68 -2.71 2.44
N ASN A 184 14.38 -1.44 2.70
CA ASN A 184 14.47 -0.83 4.02
C ASN A 184 13.08 -0.40 4.50
N ILE A 185 12.62 -0.94 5.62
CA ILE A 185 11.32 -0.64 6.23
C ILE A 185 11.56 -0.18 7.65
N TYR A 186 11.14 1.02 7.99
CA TYR A 186 11.57 1.72 9.20
C TYR A 186 10.44 2.12 10.15
N ARG A 187 9.20 1.73 9.85
CA ARG A 187 8.07 1.83 10.80
C ARG A 187 7.43 0.48 10.98
N ARG A 188 6.99 0.21 12.19
CA ARG A 188 6.11 -0.92 12.48
C ARG A 188 4.77 -0.76 11.80
N GLU A 189 4.24 0.45 11.78
CA GLU A 189 2.96 0.79 11.15
C GLU A 189 2.91 0.34 9.68
N GLU A 190 2.01 -0.59 9.36
CA GLU A 190 1.80 -1.15 8.02
C GLU A 190 3.03 -1.86 7.43
N TRP A 191 3.96 -2.32 8.26
CA TRP A 191 5.24 -2.91 7.84
C TRP A 191 5.09 -3.96 6.74
N PHE A 192 4.07 -4.81 6.83
CA PHE A 192 3.87 -5.91 5.88
C PHE A 192 3.28 -5.45 4.55
N LYS A 193 2.30 -4.53 4.57
CA LYS A 193 1.77 -3.91 3.34
C LYS A 193 2.87 -3.17 2.60
N VAL A 194 3.69 -2.43 3.34
CA VAL A 194 4.83 -1.70 2.78
C VAL A 194 5.88 -2.67 2.25
N PHE A 195 6.13 -3.79 2.94
CA PHE A 195 6.98 -4.85 2.41
C PHE A 195 6.48 -5.41 1.07
N ILE A 196 5.17 -5.62 0.94
CA ILE A 196 4.57 -6.01 -0.34
C ILE A 196 4.83 -4.91 -1.38
N HIS A 197 4.54 -3.65 -1.06
CA HIS A 197 4.79 -2.51 -1.96
C HIS A 197 6.24 -2.45 -2.44
N GLU A 198 7.21 -2.41 -1.53
CA GLU A 198 8.63 -2.34 -1.88
C GLU A 198 9.06 -3.57 -2.68
N SER A 199 8.48 -4.74 -2.38
CA SER A 199 8.79 -5.94 -3.14
C SER A 199 8.32 -5.91 -4.60
N PHE A 200 7.26 -5.13 -4.91
CA PHE A 200 6.80 -4.97 -6.29
C PHE A 200 7.86 -4.27 -7.13
N HIS A 201 8.43 -3.17 -6.62
CA HIS A 201 9.53 -2.44 -7.26
C HIS A 201 10.77 -3.32 -7.42
N ASN A 202 11.19 -3.96 -6.32
CA ASN A 202 12.47 -4.67 -6.28
C ASN A 202 12.47 -5.97 -7.11
N LEU A 203 11.31 -6.62 -7.27
CA LEU A 203 11.12 -7.82 -8.10
C LEU A 203 10.70 -7.51 -9.54
N GLY A 204 10.55 -6.23 -9.91
CA GLY A 204 10.10 -5.83 -11.25
C GLY A 204 8.70 -6.33 -11.57
N LEU A 205 7.81 -6.32 -10.57
CA LEU A 205 6.39 -6.64 -10.75
C LEU A 205 5.60 -5.43 -11.26
N ASP A 206 6.16 -4.24 -11.13
CA ASP A 206 5.60 -3.01 -11.63
C ASP A 206 6.39 -2.51 -12.86
N PHE A 207 6.16 -1.24 -13.22
CA PHE A 207 6.80 -0.61 -14.38
C PHE A 207 7.66 0.60 -14.01
N SER A 208 8.09 0.73 -12.75
CA SER A 208 9.02 1.77 -12.27
C SER A 208 10.37 1.81 -13.01
N HIS A 209 10.79 0.68 -13.60
CA HIS A 209 12.02 0.55 -14.38
C HIS A 209 11.89 1.03 -15.84
N HIS A 210 10.70 1.45 -16.27
CA HIS A 210 10.44 1.94 -17.64
C HIS A 210 10.32 3.47 -17.70
N GLU A 211 10.58 4.02 -18.89
CA GLU A 211 10.39 5.45 -19.17
C GLU A 211 8.89 5.80 -19.13
N CYS A 212 8.50 6.66 -18.18
CA CYS A 212 7.08 6.98 -17.92
C CYS A 212 6.69 8.45 -18.22
N SER A 213 7.57 9.29 -18.78
CA SER A 213 7.29 10.73 -18.94
C SER A 213 6.10 11.01 -19.84
N HIS A 214 5.84 10.17 -20.84
CA HIS A 214 4.69 10.31 -21.71
C HIS A 214 3.36 10.08 -20.96
N ILE A 215 3.29 9.09 -20.08
CA ILE A 215 2.13 8.86 -19.21
C ILE A 215 2.01 9.96 -18.17
N HIS A 216 3.13 10.39 -17.57
CA HIS A 216 3.15 11.49 -16.62
C HIS A 216 2.51 12.75 -17.23
N LYS A 217 2.88 13.12 -18.46
CA LYS A 217 2.26 14.25 -19.19
C LYS A 217 0.75 14.08 -19.37
N LYS A 218 0.29 12.88 -19.75
CA LYS A 218 -1.13 12.58 -19.90
C LYS A 218 -1.88 12.69 -18.57
N LEU A 219 -1.29 12.20 -17.48
CA LEU A 219 -1.88 12.28 -16.15
C LEU A 219 -1.94 13.72 -15.63
N MET A 220 -0.93 14.54 -15.90
CA MET A 220 -0.94 15.98 -15.57
C MET A 220 -1.94 16.77 -16.41
N ALA A 221 -2.29 16.29 -17.60
CA ALA A 221 -3.41 16.85 -18.35
C ALA A 221 -4.77 16.58 -17.67
N ILE A 222 -4.94 15.47 -16.94
CA ILE A 222 -6.13 15.19 -16.14
C ILE A 222 -6.07 15.99 -14.82
N PHE A 223 -4.99 15.80 -14.05
CA PHE A 223 -4.75 16.42 -12.75
C PHE A 223 -3.61 17.46 -12.83
N PRO A 224 -3.90 18.72 -13.19
CA PRO A 224 -2.86 19.73 -13.38
C PRO A 224 -2.39 20.28 -12.02
N VAL A 225 -1.65 19.43 -11.30
CA VAL A 225 -0.89 19.72 -10.09
C VAL A 225 0.61 19.79 -10.43
N SER A 226 1.38 20.54 -9.67
CA SER A 226 2.81 20.78 -9.95
C SER A 226 3.71 19.80 -9.19
N THR A 227 3.64 18.50 -9.50
CA THR A 227 4.28 17.45 -8.69
C THR A 227 4.85 16.30 -9.54
N ASP A 228 5.83 15.56 -9.00
CA ASP A 228 6.38 14.35 -9.63
C ASP A 228 5.41 13.17 -9.41
N VAL A 229 4.43 13.05 -10.31
CA VAL A 229 3.46 11.98 -10.24
C VAL A 229 4.03 10.72 -10.85
N ARG A 230 4.36 9.80 -9.96
CA ARG A 230 4.82 8.45 -10.26
C ARG A 230 3.61 7.55 -10.36
N VAL A 231 3.14 7.30 -11.59
CA VAL A 231 1.93 6.51 -11.83
C VAL A 231 2.12 5.03 -11.47
N TYR A 232 3.33 4.48 -11.54
CA TYR A 232 3.60 3.10 -11.12
C TYR A 232 3.34 2.87 -9.63
N GLU A 233 3.44 3.93 -8.81
CA GLU A 233 3.07 3.90 -7.39
C GLU A 233 1.59 3.55 -7.20
N THR A 234 0.70 3.93 -8.13
CA THR A 234 -0.73 3.60 -8.02
C THR A 234 -0.96 2.12 -8.27
N TYR A 235 -0.19 1.51 -9.17
CA TYR A 235 -0.24 0.07 -9.44
C TYR A 235 0.27 -0.71 -8.22
N CYS A 236 1.43 -0.32 -7.69
CA CYS A 236 2.06 -0.95 -6.52
C CYS A 236 1.18 -0.84 -5.27
N GLU A 237 0.70 0.37 -4.96
CA GLU A 237 -0.09 0.60 -3.75
C GLU A 237 -1.45 -0.12 -3.80
N THR A 238 -2.10 -0.16 -4.97
CA THR A 238 -3.36 -0.90 -5.14
C THR A 238 -3.15 -2.40 -4.91
N TRP A 239 -2.11 -2.99 -5.49
CA TRP A 239 -1.80 -4.41 -5.24
C TRP A 239 -1.37 -4.68 -3.81
N ALA A 240 -0.55 -3.81 -3.21
CA ALA A 240 -0.09 -3.97 -1.85
C ALA A 240 -1.26 -4.03 -0.85
N GLU A 241 -2.26 -3.18 -1.00
CA GLU A 241 -3.48 -3.23 -0.18
C GLU A 241 -4.30 -4.51 -0.43
N ILE A 242 -4.54 -4.88 -1.69
CA ILE A 242 -5.27 -6.11 -2.03
C ILE A 242 -4.59 -7.32 -1.39
N ILE A 243 -3.28 -7.47 -1.58
CA ILE A 243 -2.52 -8.63 -1.08
C ILE A 243 -2.45 -8.61 0.45
N ASN A 244 -2.28 -7.44 1.08
CA ASN A 244 -2.34 -7.32 2.53
C ASN A 244 -3.69 -7.84 3.08
N VAL A 245 -4.81 -7.46 2.46
CA VAL A 245 -6.14 -7.99 2.82
C VAL A 245 -6.24 -9.49 2.52
N MET A 246 -5.65 -9.99 1.44
CA MET A 246 -5.58 -11.43 1.17
C MET A 246 -4.87 -12.19 2.28
N PHE A 247 -3.73 -11.69 2.78
CA PHE A 247 -3.03 -12.28 3.92
C PHE A 247 -3.88 -12.27 5.19
N ILE A 248 -4.58 -11.18 5.47
CA ILE A 248 -5.52 -11.10 6.59
C ILE A 248 -6.59 -12.21 6.47
N VAL A 249 -7.21 -12.35 5.30
CA VAL A 249 -8.24 -13.37 5.06
C VAL A 249 -7.66 -14.77 5.16
N PHE A 250 -6.47 -15.01 4.60
CA PHE A 250 -5.75 -16.27 4.63
C PHE A 250 -5.51 -16.72 6.08
N GLN A 251 -4.99 -15.83 6.93
CA GLN A 251 -4.66 -16.15 8.32
C GLN A 251 -5.89 -16.36 9.22
N LEU A 252 -7.00 -15.71 8.92
CA LEU A 252 -8.22 -15.77 9.73
C LEU A 252 -9.17 -16.91 9.31
N SER A 253 -8.82 -17.64 8.24
CA SER A 253 -9.71 -18.60 7.58
C SER A 253 -9.16 -20.02 7.62
N ASP A 254 -10.09 -20.97 7.59
CA ASP A 254 -9.89 -22.38 7.30
C ASP A 254 -9.60 -22.68 5.82
N HIS A 255 -9.05 -21.72 5.08
CA HIS A 255 -8.81 -21.74 3.63
C HIS A 255 -10.05 -22.03 2.73
N ASN A 256 -11.24 -22.12 3.32
CA ASN A 256 -12.49 -22.27 2.58
C ASN A 256 -13.09 -20.91 2.20
N ASN A 257 -13.62 -20.80 0.97
CA ASN A 257 -14.32 -19.62 0.45
C ASN A 257 -13.50 -18.33 0.59
N LEU A 258 -12.18 -18.39 0.38
CA LEU A 258 -11.25 -17.28 0.59
C LEU A 258 -11.66 -16.03 -0.18
N VAL A 259 -11.98 -16.14 -1.48
CA VAL A 259 -12.38 -14.97 -2.28
C VAL A 259 -13.69 -14.33 -1.81
N LYS A 260 -14.67 -15.13 -1.35
CA LYS A 260 -15.91 -14.60 -0.78
C LYS A 260 -15.68 -13.85 0.54
N LYS A 261 -14.70 -14.29 1.33
CA LYS A 261 -14.28 -13.56 2.55
C LYS A 261 -13.51 -12.30 2.16
N LEU A 262 -12.65 -12.36 1.15
CA LEU A 262 -11.94 -11.21 0.58
C LEU A 262 -12.91 -10.11 0.13
N GLU A 263 -13.98 -10.43 -0.59
CA GLU A 263 -15.02 -9.45 -0.99
C GLU A 263 -15.50 -8.62 0.22
N LYS A 264 -15.74 -9.27 1.38
CA LYS A 264 -16.19 -8.58 2.60
C LYS A 264 -15.12 -7.70 3.24
N PHE A 265 -13.88 -8.15 3.26
CA PHE A 265 -12.79 -7.37 3.87
C PHE A 265 -12.39 -6.19 2.98
N MET A 266 -12.45 -6.38 1.66
CA MET A 266 -12.21 -5.32 0.70
C MET A 266 -13.21 -4.17 0.86
N ASP A 267 -14.45 -4.42 1.29
CA ASP A 267 -15.39 -3.32 1.58
C ASP A 267 -14.86 -2.37 2.67
N TYR A 268 -14.29 -2.91 3.74
CA TYR A 268 -13.69 -2.08 4.78
C TYR A 268 -12.46 -1.32 4.28
N GLU A 269 -11.60 -1.98 3.51
CA GLU A 269 -10.40 -1.37 2.91
C GLU A 269 -10.78 -0.23 1.95
N ARG A 270 -11.80 -0.45 1.10
CA ARG A 270 -12.33 0.54 0.16
C ARG A 270 -12.90 1.76 0.87
N VAL A 271 -13.71 1.55 1.93
CA VAL A 271 -14.25 2.65 2.74
C VAL A 271 -13.14 3.43 3.44
N PHE A 272 -12.12 2.74 3.96
CA PHE A 272 -10.96 3.40 4.56
C PHE A 272 -10.19 4.22 3.53
N SER A 273 -9.99 3.69 2.32
CA SER A 273 -9.31 4.42 1.24
C SER A 273 -10.09 5.67 0.82
N LEU A 274 -11.43 5.63 0.77
CA LEU A 274 -12.26 6.82 0.55
C LEU A 274 -12.08 7.85 1.67
N PHE A 275 -12.10 7.40 2.93
CA PHE A 275 -11.90 8.25 4.10
C PHE A 275 -10.54 8.95 4.09
N GLN A 276 -9.47 8.23 3.76
CA GLN A 276 -8.12 8.79 3.63
C GLN A 276 -8.04 9.81 2.48
N CYS A 277 -8.65 9.53 1.32
CA CYS A 277 -8.73 10.48 0.21
C CYS A 277 -9.43 11.78 0.61
N ALA A 278 -10.62 11.68 1.22
CA ALA A 278 -11.37 12.84 1.70
C ALA A 278 -10.62 13.63 2.79
N LYS A 279 -9.84 12.96 3.65
CA LYS A 279 -8.97 13.61 4.64
C LYS A 279 -7.84 14.40 3.98
N ILE A 280 -7.18 13.84 2.96
CA ILE A 280 -6.14 14.55 2.20
C ILE A 280 -6.73 15.78 1.47
N LEU A 281 -7.90 15.62 0.85
CA LEU A 281 -8.63 16.74 0.25
C LEU A 281 -8.93 17.83 1.28
N LYS A 282 -9.42 17.43 2.47
CA LYS A 282 -9.69 18.35 3.58
C LYS A 282 -8.43 19.09 4.05
N HIS A 283 -7.31 18.37 4.20
CA HIS A 283 -6.01 18.93 4.57
C HIS A 283 -5.57 20.05 3.62
N PHE A 284 -5.72 19.85 2.31
CA PHE A 284 -5.43 20.89 1.32
C PHE A 284 -6.60 21.87 1.09
N GLY A 285 -7.73 21.70 1.78
CA GLY A 285 -8.93 22.51 1.60
C GLY A 285 -9.55 22.40 0.19
N LEU A 286 -9.33 21.31 -0.53
CA LEU A 286 -9.79 21.09 -1.90
C LEU A 286 -11.06 20.25 -1.93
N SER A 287 -11.94 20.49 -2.91
CA SER A 287 -12.88 19.46 -3.36
C SER A 287 -12.17 18.51 -4.33
N TYR A 288 -12.73 17.31 -4.53
CA TYR A 288 -12.18 16.38 -5.51
C TYR A 288 -12.26 16.94 -6.94
N SER A 289 -13.36 17.60 -7.29
CA SER A 289 -13.53 18.18 -8.63
C SER A 289 -12.50 19.26 -8.95
N GLN A 290 -12.07 20.03 -7.93
CA GLN A 290 -10.99 20.99 -8.03
C GLN A 290 -9.63 20.35 -8.37
N LEU A 291 -9.47 19.03 -8.35
CA LEU A 291 -8.23 18.40 -8.81
C LEU A 291 -8.14 18.28 -10.33
N TYR A 292 -9.27 18.20 -11.05
CA TYR A 292 -9.27 17.95 -12.50
C TYR A 292 -9.95 19.04 -13.33
N GLU A 293 -10.89 19.82 -12.76
CA GLU A 293 -11.59 20.89 -13.47
C GLU A 293 -10.64 21.95 -14.05
N LYS A 294 -10.96 22.46 -15.24
CA LYS A 294 -10.15 23.44 -15.97
C LYS A 294 -10.59 24.89 -15.76
N THR A 295 -11.43 25.15 -14.76
CA THR A 295 -11.84 26.51 -14.40
C THR A 295 -10.68 27.27 -13.74
N ASP A 296 -10.66 28.60 -13.89
CA ASP A 296 -9.65 29.45 -13.24
C ASP A 296 -9.64 29.28 -11.72
N ALA A 297 -10.84 29.14 -11.13
CA ALA A 297 -11.00 28.89 -9.69
C ALA A 297 -10.32 27.57 -9.26
N ALA A 298 -10.53 26.48 -10.01
CA ALA A 298 -9.90 25.20 -9.72
C ALA A 298 -8.38 25.24 -9.94
N HIS A 299 -7.92 25.94 -10.99
CA HIS A 299 -6.50 26.15 -11.23
C HIS A 299 -5.82 26.91 -10.07
N MET A 300 -6.40 28.04 -9.65
CA MET A 300 -5.88 28.80 -8.51
C MET A 300 -5.92 27.99 -7.22
N ALA A 301 -7.00 27.23 -6.98
CA ALA A 301 -7.12 26.35 -5.82
C ALA A 301 -5.97 25.34 -5.74
N ARG A 302 -5.66 24.63 -6.83
CA ARG A 302 -4.55 23.66 -6.88
C ARG A 302 -3.21 24.35 -6.67
N LYS A 303 -2.93 25.41 -7.44
CA LYS A 303 -1.66 26.14 -7.39
C LYS A 303 -1.33 26.67 -6.00
N MET A 304 -2.34 27.16 -5.27
CA MET A 304 -2.14 27.78 -3.96
C MET A 304 -2.13 26.76 -2.81
N ARG A 305 -2.89 25.67 -2.92
CA ARG A 305 -3.21 24.81 -1.77
C ARG A 305 -2.68 23.39 -1.87
N TYR A 306 -2.54 22.80 -3.07
CA TYR A 306 -2.03 21.44 -3.21
C TYR A 306 -0.50 21.43 -3.21
N LYS A 307 0.11 20.76 -2.23
CA LYS A 307 1.57 20.70 -2.08
C LYS A 307 2.02 19.34 -1.54
N GLU A 308 2.78 18.61 -2.35
CA GLU A 308 3.38 17.33 -1.97
C GLU A 308 4.87 17.30 -2.33
N LYS A 309 5.66 16.55 -1.56
CA LYS A 309 7.06 16.17 -1.89
C LYS A 309 7.28 14.65 -1.83
N THR A 310 6.20 13.91 -1.68
CA THR A 310 6.09 12.47 -1.85
C THR A 310 4.82 12.20 -2.67
N PRO A 311 4.68 11.08 -3.40
CA PRO A 311 3.56 10.84 -4.34
C PRO A 311 2.14 10.72 -3.71
N VAL A 312 1.66 11.74 -2.99
CA VAL A 312 0.34 11.75 -2.33
C VAL A 312 -0.80 11.62 -3.34
N LEU A 313 -0.70 12.25 -4.51
CA LEU A 313 -1.67 12.08 -5.60
C LEU A 313 -1.80 10.59 -5.97
N SER A 314 -0.68 9.88 -6.07
CA SER A 314 -0.69 8.46 -6.40
C SER A 314 -1.28 7.61 -5.26
N TYR A 315 -0.74 7.75 -4.05
CA TYR A 315 -1.07 6.88 -2.91
C TYR A 315 -2.47 7.09 -2.35
N TYR A 316 -2.97 8.33 -2.31
CA TYR A 316 -4.22 8.64 -1.61
C TYR A 316 -5.37 8.99 -2.54
N ILE A 317 -5.08 9.55 -3.72
CA ILE A 317 -6.13 10.07 -4.61
C ILE A 317 -6.39 9.07 -5.73
N ILE A 318 -5.40 8.80 -6.59
CA ILE A 318 -5.57 7.90 -7.74
C ILE A 318 -5.84 6.47 -7.28
N LYS A 319 -5.05 5.97 -6.34
CA LYS A 319 -5.29 4.66 -5.72
C LYS A 319 -6.70 4.56 -5.13
N SER A 320 -7.27 5.62 -4.57
CA SER A 320 -8.58 5.54 -3.93
C SER A 320 -9.73 5.20 -4.89
N PHE A 321 -9.74 5.75 -6.11
CA PHE A 321 -10.76 5.38 -7.10
C PHE A 321 -10.44 4.05 -7.79
N LEU A 322 -9.16 3.66 -7.87
CA LEU A 322 -8.79 2.30 -8.30
C LEU A 322 -9.28 1.25 -7.29
N MET A 323 -9.10 1.49 -6.00
CA MET A 323 -9.63 0.64 -4.93
C MET A 323 -11.16 0.66 -4.89
N TYR A 324 -11.79 1.83 -5.05
CA TYR A 324 -13.24 1.92 -5.13
C TYR A 324 -13.79 1.02 -6.26
N ASN A 325 -13.10 0.99 -7.40
CA ASN A 325 -13.39 0.16 -8.56
C ASN A 325 -12.45 -1.08 -8.65
N VAL A 326 -12.12 -1.71 -7.52
CA VAL A 326 -11.09 -2.77 -7.47
C VAL A 326 -11.34 -3.92 -8.44
N ASN A 327 -12.59 -4.26 -8.74
CA ASN A 327 -12.88 -5.29 -9.74
C ASN A 327 -12.44 -4.87 -11.14
N ASN A 328 -12.65 -3.61 -11.55
CA ASN A 328 -12.18 -3.09 -12.84
C ASN A 328 -10.65 -3.11 -12.92
N PHE A 329 -9.96 -2.79 -11.82
CA PHE A 329 -8.50 -2.91 -11.75
C PHE A 329 -8.03 -4.37 -11.93
N LEU A 330 -8.67 -5.32 -11.26
CA LEU A 330 -8.35 -6.75 -11.39
C LEU A 330 -8.67 -7.29 -12.79
N GLU A 331 -9.80 -6.90 -13.39
CA GLU A 331 -10.16 -7.25 -14.77
C GLU A 331 -9.15 -6.69 -15.77
N TRP A 332 -8.69 -5.45 -15.55
CA TRP A 332 -7.62 -4.85 -16.33
C TRP A 332 -6.31 -5.65 -16.20
N CYS A 333 -5.93 -6.07 -14.99
CA CYS A 333 -4.76 -6.92 -14.78
C CYS A 333 -4.91 -8.28 -15.48
N VAL A 334 -6.08 -8.92 -15.39
CA VAL A 334 -6.34 -10.19 -16.10
C VAL A 334 -6.13 -10.03 -17.60
N SER A 335 -6.70 -8.96 -18.18
CA SER A 335 -6.72 -8.73 -19.62
C SER A 335 -5.35 -8.31 -20.17
N ASN A 336 -4.62 -7.46 -19.45
CA ASN A 336 -3.37 -6.86 -19.94
C ASN A 336 -2.12 -7.58 -19.44
N ASN A 337 -2.20 -8.27 -18.29
CA ASN A 337 -1.07 -8.99 -17.69
C ASN A 337 -1.17 -10.51 -17.79
N ASN A 338 -2.16 -11.05 -18.52
CA ASN A 338 -2.35 -12.49 -18.71
C ASN A 338 -2.52 -13.25 -17.38
N ILE A 339 -3.50 -12.84 -16.56
CA ILE A 339 -3.78 -13.42 -15.22
C ILE A 339 -2.53 -13.35 -14.33
N SER A 340 -1.90 -12.18 -14.25
CA SER A 340 -0.68 -11.96 -13.46
C SER A 340 -0.74 -10.64 -12.69
N ILE A 341 -0.03 -10.62 -11.56
CA ILE A 341 0.27 -9.39 -10.82
C ILE A 341 1.47 -8.63 -11.38
N ARG A 342 2.28 -9.28 -12.24
CA ARG A 342 3.40 -8.61 -12.92
C ARG A 342 2.84 -7.78 -14.07
N PHE A 343 3.18 -6.51 -14.11
CA PHE A 343 2.91 -5.64 -15.23
C PHE A 343 3.51 -6.21 -16.51
N ASN A 344 2.70 -6.38 -17.56
CA ASN A 344 3.18 -6.89 -18.83
C ASN A 344 3.96 -5.82 -19.59
N ASP A 345 5.25 -6.05 -19.72
CA ASP A 345 6.18 -5.14 -20.37
C ASP A 345 6.73 -5.68 -21.70
N THR A 346 6.07 -6.69 -22.28
CA THR A 346 6.37 -7.14 -23.65
C THR A 346 6.26 -5.98 -24.65
N ASP A 347 5.23 -5.15 -24.48
CA ASP A 347 5.16 -3.79 -25.04
C ASP A 347 4.75 -2.83 -23.93
N ALA A 348 5.74 -2.41 -23.14
CA ALA A 348 5.54 -1.56 -21.98
C ALA A 348 4.77 -0.28 -22.32
N ASN A 349 5.02 0.32 -23.50
CA ASN A 349 4.32 1.54 -23.91
C ASN A 349 2.82 1.28 -24.14
N ILE A 350 2.46 0.21 -24.85
CA ILE A 350 1.04 -0.13 -25.05
C ILE A 350 0.36 -0.41 -23.71
N THR A 351 0.97 -1.23 -22.85
CA THR A 351 0.38 -1.58 -21.55
C THR A 351 0.25 -0.35 -20.63
N MET A 352 1.25 0.54 -20.61
CA MET A 352 1.21 1.80 -19.86
C MET A 352 0.10 2.73 -20.35
N ASN A 353 -0.10 2.82 -21.67
CA ASN A 353 -1.21 3.60 -22.23
C ASN A 353 -2.57 3.00 -21.86
N SER A 354 -2.71 1.68 -21.90
CA SER A 354 -3.93 1.00 -21.44
C SER A 354 -4.19 1.22 -19.95
N TYR A 355 -3.13 1.24 -19.11
CA TYR A 355 -3.27 1.54 -17.68
C TYR A 355 -3.71 2.99 -17.45
N PHE A 356 -3.18 3.93 -18.24
CA PHE A 356 -3.67 5.31 -18.23
C PHE A 356 -5.14 5.42 -18.65
N GLU A 357 -5.58 4.66 -19.66
CA GLU A 357 -6.99 4.63 -20.08
C GLU A 357 -7.91 4.11 -18.98
N LEU A 358 -7.48 3.11 -18.21
CA LEU A 358 -8.20 2.68 -17.00
C LEU A 358 -8.39 3.85 -16.03
N ILE A 359 -7.33 4.59 -15.73
CA ILE A 359 -7.39 5.78 -14.87
C ILE A 359 -8.34 6.84 -15.45
N GLN A 360 -8.22 7.12 -16.75
CA GLN A 360 -9.06 8.09 -17.45
C GLN A 360 -10.55 7.72 -17.44
N ASN A 361 -10.88 6.43 -17.43
CA ASN A 361 -12.26 5.98 -17.37
C ASN A 361 -12.85 6.04 -15.96
N LEU A 362 -12.02 5.98 -14.91
CA LEU A 362 -12.47 5.85 -13.53
C LEU A 362 -12.43 7.16 -12.72
N TYR A 363 -11.60 8.14 -13.09
CA TYR A 363 -11.41 9.33 -12.25
C TYR A 363 -12.67 10.20 -12.07
N GLN A 364 -13.68 10.06 -12.95
CA GLN A 364 -14.98 10.73 -12.84
C GLN A 364 -16.14 9.77 -12.56
N ASP A 365 -15.87 8.59 -11.99
CA ASP A 365 -16.95 7.71 -11.56
C ASP A 365 -17.90 8.47 -10.61
N LYS A 366 -19.17 8.56 -11.01
CA LYS A 366 -20.15 9.41 -10.31
C LYS A 366 -20.37 8.96 -8.87
N LYS A 367 -20.43 7.64 -8.64
CA LYS A 367 -20.68 7.09 -7.31
C LYS A 367 -19.48 7.29 -6.39
N PHE A 368 -18.27 7.15 -6.92
CA PHE A 368 -17.04 7.51 -6.22
C PHE A 368 -17.06 8.97 -5.79
N ILE A 369 -17.35 9.90 -6.71
CA ILE A 369 -17.40 11.34 -6.42
C ILE A 369 -18.46 11.63 -5.35
N GLU A 370 -19.68 11.10 -5.49
CA GLU A 370 -20.75 11.26 -4.50
C GLU A 370 -20.30 10.81 -3.09
N CYS A 371 -19.61 9.68 -3.02
CA CYS A 371 -19.11 9.12 -1.77
C CYS A 371 -17.97 10.00 -1.18
N ILE A 372 -17.07 10.55 -2.00
CA ILE A 372 -16.04 11.51 -1.56
C ILE A 372 -16.67 12.82 -1.07
N ASP A 373 -17.66 13.36 -1.78
CA ASP A 373 -18.33 14.60 -1.40
C ASP A 373 -19.08 14.45 -0.06
N ALA A 374 -19.75 13.30 0.14
CA ALA A 374 -20.38 12.98 1.42
C ALA A 374 -19.37 12.97 2.58
N LEU A 375 -18.18 12.41 2.37
CA LEU A 375 -17.10 12.41 3.36
C LEU A 375 -16.52 13.80 3.60
N CYS A 376 -16.31 14.60 2.56
CA CYS A 376 -15.85 15.98 2.69
C CYS A 376 -16.83 16.84 3.50
N ILE A 377 -18.14 16.67 3.27
CA ILE A 377 -19.20 17.30 4.07
C ILE A 377 -19.13 16.81 5.52
N TRP A 378 -18.94 15.51 5.74
CA TRP A 378 -18.79 14.95 7.08
C TRP A 378 -17.59 15.53 7.81
N PHE A 379 -16.41 15.60 7.19
CA PHE A 379 -15.20 16.20 7.77
C PHE A 379 -15.42 17.66 8.18
N THR A 380 -16.09 18.44 7.33
CA THR A 380 -16.42 19.85 7.63
C THR A 380 -17.33 19.97 8.86
N LYS A 381 -18.24 19.02 9.08
CA LYS A 381 -19.06 18.99 10.30
C LYS A 381 -18.24 18.64 11.55
N GLN A 382 -17.18 17.83 11.41
CA GLN A 382 -16.34 17.42 12.55
C GLN A 382 -15.36 18.49 13.03
N GLU A 383 -15.12 19.56 12.26
CA GLU A 383 -14.33 20.70 12.74
C GLU A 383 -14.93 21.33 14.02
N LYS A 384 -16.24 21.19 14.19
CA LYS A 384 -16.97 21.70 15.36
C LYS A 384 -16.89 20.77 16.58
N THR A 385 -16.42 19.53 16.43
CA THR A 385 -16.61 18.46 17.43
C THR A 385 -15.38 18.12 18.29
N LYS A 386 -14.31 18.94 18.28
CA LYS A 386 -13.04 18.66 18.99
C LYS A 386 -12.39 17.30 18.67
N ARG A 387 -12.86 16.58 17.64
CA ARG A 387 -12.35 15.28 17.18
C ARG A 387 -11.04 15.37 16.38
N SER A 388 -10.56 16.58 16.10
CA SER A 388 -9.32 16.79 15.35
C SER A 388 -8.08 16.20 16.03
N THR A 389 -8.19 15.83 17.31
CA THR A 389 -7.11 15.16 18.05
C THR A 389 -7.18 13.63 17.99
N ASP A 390 -8.27 13.06 17.49
CA ASP A 390 -8.50 11.62 17.45
C ASP A 390 -7.56 10.95 16.42
N THR A 391 -7.19 9.70 16.69
CA THR A 391 -6.18 8.97 15.92
C THR A 391 -6.53 8.86 14.44
N GLU A 392 -7.79 8.62 14.09
CA GLU A 392 -8.26 8.48 12.72
C GLU A 392 -8.12 9.77 11.89
N PHE A 393 -8.16 10.94 12.54
CA PHE A 393 -7.96 12.24 11.88
C PHE A 393 -6.49 12.58 11.69
N LYS A 394 -5.60 12.04 12.53
CA LYS A 394 -4.16 12.31 12.46
C LYS A 394 -3.43 11.34 11.55
N THR A 395 -3.78 10.06 11.59
CA THR A 395 -3.02 9.01 10.91
C THR A 395 -2.96 9.23 9.40
N LEU A 396 -1.83 8.96 8.76
CA LEU A 396 -1.68 8.82 7.32
C LEU A 396 -1.40 7.35 6.94
N ARG A 397 -2.07 6.44 7.66
CA ARG A 397 -2.13 5.04 7.24
C ARG A 397 -2.84 4.90 5.91
N MET A 398 -2.29 4.08 5.02
CA MET A 398 -2.86 3.85 3.68
C MET A 398 -3.82 2.65 3.71
N SER A 399 -3.48 1.62 4.49
CA SER A 399 -4.28 0.42 4.70
C SER A 399 -5.02 0.40 6.04
N LEU A 400 -6.20 -0.20 6.05
CA LEU A 400 -6.99 -0.37 7.28
C LEU A 400 -6.44 -1.54 8.10
N PHE A 401 -6.30 -2.68 7.43
CA PHE A 401 -5.86 -3.91 8.06
C PHE A 401 -4.33 -3.93 8.23
N GLU A 402 -3.91 -4.47 9.36
CA GLU A 402 -2.51 -4.71 9.70
C GLU A 402 -2.35 -6.07 10.35
N ILE A 403 -1.15 -6.63 10.15
CA ILE A 403 -0.80 -8.05 10.28
C ILE A 403 0.14 -8.31 11.44
#